data_AF-A0A380BK25-F1
#
_entry.id   AF-A0A380BK25-F1
#
_cell.length_a   1.000
_cell.length_b   1.000
_cell.length_c   1.000
_cell.angle_alpha   90.00
_cell.angle_beta   90.00
_cell.angle_gamma   90.00
#
_symmetry.space_group_name_H-M   'P 1'
#
loop_
_entity.id
_entity.type
_entity.pdbx_description
1 polymer ?
#
loop_
_entity_poly.entity_id
_entity_poly.type
_entity_poly.pdbx_seq_one_letter_code
_entity_poly.pdbx_strand_id
1 'polypeptide(L)'
;MKQYFVHNGFSAGSGKLPADPQLISEQDADKLMQFAGLEPKHVGNLTPPAQFAEEGDWLFRLFANNRFLCYADPTLFSHACPRKKGEPLALNW
;
A
#
# COMPACT_ATOMS: atom_id res chain seq x y z
N MET A 1 15.49 4.88 -1.70
CA MET A 1 15.19 3.52 -2.22
C MET A 1 13.69 3.33 -2.12
N LYS A 2 13.03 2.80 -3.15
CA LYS A 2 11.58 2.61 -3.14
C LYS A 2 11.19 1.42 -2.25
N GLN A 3 9.99 1.47 -1.70
CA GLN A 3 9.43 0.43 -0.82
C GLN A 3 7.95 0.21 -1.13
N TYR A 4 7.40 -0.90 -0.62
CA TYR A 4 6.00 -1.25 -0.79
C TYR A 4 5.15 -0.70 0.34
N PHE A 5 4.04 -0.08 -0.04
CA PHE A 5 3.08 0.48 0.91
C PHE A 5 1.67 0.07 0.53
N VAL A 6 0.83 -0.10 1.55
CA VAL A 6 -0.62 -0.20 1.38
C VAL A 6 -1.30 1.07 1.84
N HIS A 7 -2.40 1.43 1.19
CA HIS A 7 -3.21 2.60 1.53
C HIS A 7 -4.69 2.37 1.22
N ASN A 8 -5.57 3.25 1.71
CA ASN A 8 -7.00 3.17 1.47
C ASN A 8 -7.59 4.40 0.75
N GLY A 9 -6.75 5.41 0.46
CA GLY A 9 -7.19 6.63 -0.22
C GLY A 9 -6.04 7.51 -0.66
N PHE A 10 -6.38 8.69 -1.18
CA PHE A 10 -5.45 9.70 -1.64
C PHE A 10 -5.45 10.92 -0.73
N SER A 11 -4.33 11.64 -0.68
CA SER A 11 -4.21 12.86 0.10
C SER A 11 -5.11 13.96 -0.47
N ALA A 12 -5.77 14.70 0.43
CA ALA A 12 -6.70 15.75 0.04
C ALA A 12 -6.04 16.89 -0.75
N GLY A 13 -4.73 17.11 -0.57
CA GLY A 13 -4.01 18.20 -1.22
C GLY A 13 -3.59 17.94 -2.66
N SER A 14 -3.20 16.71 -3.00
CA SER A 14 -2.74 16.38 -4.36
C SER A 14 -3.71 15.52 -5.16
N GLY A 15 -4.64 14.82 -4.50
CA GLY A 15 -5.57 13.87 -5.11
C GLY A 15 -4.90 12.70 -5.84
N LYS A 16 -3.57 12.58 -5.76
CA LYS A 16 -2.75 11.66 -6.57
C LYS A 16 -1.77 10.85 -5.73
N LEU A 17 -1.47 11.28 -4.50
CA LEU A 17 -0.56 10.57 -3.60
C LEU A 17 -1.35 9.80 -2.54
N PRO A 18 -0.98 8.55 -2.21
CA PRO A 18 -1.50 7.82 -1.07
C PRO A 18 -1.61 8.67 0.21
N ALA A 19 -2.78 8.64 0.84
CA ALA A 19 -2.98 9.17 2.19
C ALA A 19 -2.58 8.11 3.22
N ASP A 20 -1.78 8.53 4.21
CA ASP A 20 -1.35 7.70 5.35
C ASP A 20 -0.89 6.27 4.99
N PRO A 21 0.02 6.10 4.03
CA PRO A 21 0.48 4.78 3.61
C PRO A 21 1.18 4.03 4.74
N GLN A 22 0.94 2.73 4.77
CA GLN A 22 1.54 1.77 5.71
C GLN A 22 2.57 0.91 4.98
N LEU A 23 3.81 0.93 5.46
CA LEU A 23 4.89 0.08 4.95
C LEU A 23 4.51 -1.39 5.15
N ILE A 24 4.81 -2.22 4.17
CA ILE A 24 4.76 -3.69 4.27
C ILE A 24 6.11 -4.28 3.85
N SER A 25 6.37 -5.53 4.22
CA SER A 25 7.59 -6.21 3.78
C SER A 25 7.53 -6.54 2.29
N GLU A 26 8.69 -6.70 1.64
CA GLU A 26 8.77 -7.14 0.24
C GLU A 26 8.14 -8.53 0.05
N GLN A 27 8.36 -9.43 1.02
CA GLN A 27 7.79 -10.78 1.02
C GLN A 27 6.26 -10.76 1.08
N ASP A 28 5.68 -9.85 1.86
CA ASP A 28 4.23 -9.68 1.93
C ASP A 28 3.66 -9.03 0.67
N ALA A 29 4.40 -8.09 0.08
CA ALA A 29 4.01 -7.47 -1.18
C ALA A 29 3.98 -8.50 -2.32
N ASP A 30 4.99 -9.37 -2.40
CA ASP A 30 5.05 -10.43 -3.41
C ASP A 30 3.90 -11.43 -3.26
N LYS A 31 3.65 -11.90 -2.04
CA LYS A 31 2.50 -12.78 -1.76
C LYS A 31 1.19 -12.09 -2.12
N LEU A 32 1.01 -10.84 -1.73
CA LEU A 32 -0.20 -10.07 -2.03
C LEU A 32 -0.40 -9.90 -3.54
N MET A 33 0.66 -9.55 -4.28
CA MET A 33 0.61 -9.42 -5.73
C MET A 33 0.22 -10.74 -6.40
N GLN A 34 0.78 -11.86 -5.94
CA GLN A 34 0.42 -13.19 -6.42
C GLN A 34 -1.06 -13.52 -6.14
N PHE A 35 -1.55 -13.25 -4.93
CA PHE A 35 -2.95 -13.50 -4.56
C PHE A 35 -3.93 -12.63 -5.35
N ALA A 36 -3.60 -11.36 -5.55
CA ALA A 36 -4.47 -10.39 -6.21
C ALA A 36 -4.33 -10.34 -7.74
N GLY A 37 -3.42 -11.15 -8.33
CA GLY A 37 -3.12 -11.10 -9.76
C GLY A 37 -2.52 -9.76 -10.20
N LEU A 38 -1.79 -9.08 -9.32
CA LEU A 38 -1.11 -7.82 -9.61
C LEU A 38 0.31 -8.08 -10.14
N GLU A 39 0.77 -7.16 -10.99
CA GLU A 39 2.11 -7.16 -11.55
C GLU A 39 2.85 -5.90 -11.07
N PRO A 40 4.20 -5.89 -11.06
CA PRO A 40 4.99 -4.72 -10.67
C PRO A 40 4.60 -3.41 -11.38
N LYS A 41 4.18 -3.51 -12.65
CA LYS A 41 3.71 -2.34 -13.43
C LYS A 41 2.43 -1.71 -12.86
N HIS A 42 1.57 -2.49 -12.22
CA HIS A 42 0.33 -1.99 -11.62
C HIS A 42 0.65 -1.18 -10.37
N VAL A 43 1.49 -1.71 -9.48
CA VAL A 43 1.82 -1.08 -8.20
C VAL A 43 2.82 0.08 -8.34
N GLY A 44 3.59 0.13 -9.43
CA GLY A 44 4.47 1.26 -9.75
C GLY A 44 3.73 2.52 -10.22
N ASN A 45 2.47 2.38 -10.67
CA ASN A 45 1.61 3.48 -11.05
C ASN A 45 0.67 3.84 -9.89
N LEU A 46 0.70 5.10 -9.44
CA LEU A 46 -0.21 5.58 -8.38
C LEU A 46 -1.63 5.88 -8.90
N THR A 47 -1.80 5.95 -10.22
CA THR A 47 -3.08 6.28 -10.85
C THR A 47 -3.23 5.50 -12.17
N PRO A 48 -4.22 4.62 -12.30
CA PRO A 48 -5.12 4.15 -11.25
C PRO A 48 -4.36 3.38 -10.14
N PRO A 49 -4.84 3.39 -8.88
CA PRO A 49 -4.19 2.64 -7.80
C PRO A 49 -4.38 1.13 -8.02
N ALA A 50 -3.37 0.34 -7.68
CA ALA A 50 -3.45 -1.12 -7.77
C ALA A 50 -4.28 -1.69 -6.60
N GLN A 51 -5.57 -1.91 -6.84
CA GLN A 51 -6.49 -2.48 -5.86
C GLN A 51 -6.27 -3.99 -5.70
N PHE A 52 -6.22 -4.46 -4.46
CA PHE A 52 -6.05 -5.87 -4.12
C PHE A 52 -7.19 -6.44 -3.25
N ALA A 53 -8.07 -5.58 -2.72
CA ALA A 53 -9.18 -5.98 -1.86
C ALA A 53 -10.37 -5.01 -1.99
N GLU A 54 -11.52 -5.41 -1.49
CA GLU A 54 -12.70 -4.58 -1.25
C GLU A 54 -13.01 -4.46 0.25
N GLU A 55 -13.83 -3.46 0.61
CA GLU A 55 -14.30 -3.33 1.98
C GLU A 55 -15.17 -4.53 2.35
N GLY A 56 -14.78 -5.24 3.42
CA GLY A 56 -15.43 -6.47 3.85
C GLY A 56 -14.60 -7.73 3.58
N ASP A 57 -13.63 -7.67 2.67
CA ASP A 57 -12.72 -8.79 2.40
C ASP A 57 -11.79 -9.09 3.58
N TRP A 58 -11.39 -10.35 3.69
CA TRP A 58 -10.40 -10.75 4.69
C TRP A 58 -9.05 -10.06 4.48
N LEU A 59 -8.62 -9.86 3.22
CA LEU A 59 -7.41 -9.11 2.88
C LEU A 59 -7.49 -7.66 3.35
N PHE A 60 -8.64 -7.01 3.19
CA PHE A 60 -8.82 -5.64 3.67
C PHE A 60 -8.56 -5.55 5.18
N ARG A 61 -9.09 -6.49 5.96
CA ARG A 61 -8.88 -6.55 7.41
C ARG A 61 -7.44 -6.92 7.77
N LEU A 62 -6.85 -7.90 7.07
CA LEU A 62 -5.47 -8.34 7.27
C LEU A 62 -4.48 -7.19 7.07
N PHE A 63 -4.70 -6.37 6.04
CA PHE A 63 -3.87 -5.20 5.71
C PHE A 63 -4.29 -3.93 6.45
N ALA A 64 -4.85 -4.07 7.66
CA ALA A 64 -5.23 -2.95 8.53
C ALA A 64 -6.18 -1.94 7.86
N ASN A 65 -7.19 -2.43 7.16
CA ASN A 65 -8.19 -1.66 6.41
C ASN A 65 -7.60 -0.86 5.24
N ASN A 66 -6.60 -1.43 4.56
CA ASN A 66 -6.06 -0.92 3.30
C ASN A 66 -6.45 -1.84 2.14
N ARG A 67 -6.60 -1.25 0.95
CA ARG A 67 -7.06 -1.98 -0.24
C ARG A 67 -6.26 -1.72 -1.52
N PHE A 68 -5.32 -0.79 -1.47
CA PHE A 68 -4.45 -0.45 -2.59
C PHE A 68 -2.99 -0.69 -2.22
N LEU A 69 -2.23 -1.22 -3.16
CA LEU A 69 -0.79 -1.46 -3.05
C LEU A 69 -0.03 -0.49 -3.97
N CYS A 70 1.08 0.07 -3.49
CA CYS A 70 1.95 0.90 -4.30
C CYS A 70 3.43 0.67 -4.00
N TYR A 71 4.28 0.89 -5.01
CA TYR A 71 5.73 0.86 -4.91
C TYR A 71 6.33 2.26 -5.16
N ALA A 72 6.74 2.93 -4.08
CA ALA A 72 7.00 4.37 -4.10
C ALA A 72 8.20 4.76 -3.22
N ASP A 73 8.71 5.98 -3.44
CA ASP A 73 9.71 6.56 -2.55
C ASP A 73 9.02 7.11 -1.28
N PRO A 74 9.46 6.72 -0.06
CA PRO A 74 8.85 7.16 1.18
C PRO A 74 8.80 8.69 1.36
N THR A 75 9.71 9.43 0.71
CA THR A 75 9.79 10.89 0.76
C THR A 75 8.58 11.58 0.14
N LEU A 76 7.86 10.90 -0.77
CA LEU A 76 6.60 11.39 -1.36
C LEU A 76 5.49 11.53 -0.31
N PHE A 77 5.64 10.88 0.85
CA PHE A 77 4.66 10.82 1.91
C PHE A 77 5.14 11.55 3.16
N SER A 78 5.87 12.67 3.01
CA SER A 78 6.44 13.43 4.12
C SER A 78 5.43 13.74 5.24
N HIS A 79 4.18 14.01 4.87
CA HIS A 79 3.07 14.30 5.78
C HIS A 79 2.47 13.08 6.51
N ALA A 80 2.75 11.85 6.04
CA ALA A 80 2.19 10.64 6.63
C ALA A 80 2.89 10.25 7.94
N CYS A 81 2.21 9.43 8.75
CA CYS A 81 2.70 9.00 10.05
C CYS A 81 4.12 8.37 9.95
N PRO A 82 5.15 8.90 10.66
CA PRO A 82 6.51 8.37 10.57
C PRO A 82 6.62 6.89 10.91
N ARG A 83 5.88 6.44 11.93
CA ARG A 83 5.87 5.04 12.37
C ARG A 83 5.36 4.11 11.26
N LYS A 84 4.24 4.44 10.63
CA LYS A 84 3.66 3.66 9.53
C LYS A 84 4.59 3.53 8.33
N LYS A 85 5.43 4.53 8.09
CA LYS A 85 6.42 4.50 7.00
C LYS A 85 7.72 3.79 7.36
N GLY A 86 8.04 3.68 8.65
CA GLY A 86 9.31 3.14 9.13
C GLY A 86 9.24 1.68 9.57
N GLU A 87 8.07 1.23 10.03
CA GLU A 87 7.85 -0.12 10.54
C GLU A 87 6.89 -0.88 9.62
N PRO A 88 7.33 -2.02 9.02
CA PRO A 88 6.43 -2.87 8.26
C PRO A 88 5.26 -3.35 9.10
N LEU A 89 4.07 -3.39 8.50
CA LEU A 89 2.89 -4.00 9.10
C LEU A 89 3.18 -5.47 9.36
N ALA A 90 3.01 -5.92 10.61
CA ALA A 90 3.14 -7.32 10.96
C ALA A 90 1.88 -8.07 10.48
N LEU A 91 2.04 -8.88 9.45
CA LEU A 91 0.96 -9.69 8.86
C LEU A 91 1.06 -11.13 9.31
N ASN A 92 -0.09 -11.73 9.63
CA ASN A 92 -0.22 -13.16 9.90
C ASN A 92 -1.15 -13.76 8.85
N TRP A 93 -0.56 -14.34 7.82
CA TRP A 93 -1.24 -14.95 6.68
C TRP A 93 -1.75 -16.36 7.00
#